data_AF-A0A731K692-F1
#
_entry.id   AF-A0A731K692-F1
#
_cell.length_a   1.000
_cell.length_b   1.000
_cell.length_c   1.000
_cell.angle_alpha   90.00
_cell.angle_beta   90.00
_cell.angle_gamma   90.00
#
_symmetry.space_group_name_H-M   'P 1'
#
loop_
_entity.id
_entity.type
_entity.pdbx_description
1 polymer ?
#
loop_
_entity_poly.entity_id
_entity_poly.type
_entity_poly.pdbx_seq_one_letter_code
_entity_poly.pdbx_strand_id
1 'polypeptide(L)' 'LTTGQWAQAGLLIRAGVPRQQVAIIYDVVLSTLYRKFPASKLA' A
#
# COMPACT_ATOMS: atom_id res chain seq x y z
N LEU A 1 -6.11 -7.86 -6.35
CA LEU A 1 -5.01 -7.20 -7.08
C LEU A 1 -4.09 -8.22 -7.69
N THR A 2 -3.70 -8.01 -8.95
CA THR A 2 -2.68 -8.80 -9.63
C THR A 2 -1.30 -8.55 -9.01
N THR A 3 -0.33 -9.43 -9.28
CA THR A 3 1.06 -9.27 -8.80
C THR A 3 1.66 -7.91 -9.19
N GLY A 4 1.39 -7.44 -10.41
CA GLY A 4 1.86 -6.14 -10.89
C GLY A 4 1.22 -4.96 -10.14
N GLN A 5 -0.08 -5.03 -9.87
CA GLN A 5 -0.76 -3.98 -9.09
C GLN A 5 -0.24 -3.90 -7.66
N TRP A 6 0.07 -5.03 -7.03
CA TRP A 6 0.71 -5.04 -5.71
C TRP A 6 2.11 -4.41 -5.75
N ALA A 7 2.90 -4.71 -6.78
CA ALA A 7 4.22 -4.08 -6.94
C ALA A 7 4.09 -2.55 -7.07
N GLN A 8 3.15 -2.07 -7.89
CA GLN A 8 2.92 -0.63 -8.05
C GLN A 8 2.40 0.03 -6.77
N ALA A 9 1.46 -0.60 -6.06
CA ALA A 9 0.98 -0.11 -4.76
C ALA A 9 2.13 0.01 -3.75
N GLY A 10 3.05 -0.96 -3.72
CA GLY A 10 4.25 -0.91 -2.88
C GLY A 10 5.19 0.23 -3.23
N LEU A 11 5.37 0.52 -4.53
CA LEU A 11 6.18 1.66 -4.99
C LEU A 11 5.57 3.00 -4.58
N LEU A 12 4.25 3.17 -4.70
CA LEU A 12 3.57 4.39 -4.27
C LEU A 12 3.72 4.61 -2.75
N ILE A 13 3.56 3.56 -1.95
CA ILE A 13 3.74 3.63 -0.49
C ILE A 13 5.20 4.02 -0.16
N ARG A 14 6.19 3.47 -0.86
CA ARG A 14 7.61 3.82 -0.69
C ARG A 14 7.93 5.25 -1.13
N ALA A 15 7.24 5.75 -2.15
CA ALA A 15 7.33 7.15 -2.59
C ALA A 15 6.64 8.13 -1.62
N GLY A 16 6.05 7.66 -0.52
CA GLY A 16 5.41 8.48 0.50
C GLY A 16 3.92 8.77 0.23
N VAL A 17 3.30 8.12 -0.77
CA VAL A 17 1.87 8.28 -1.01
C VAL A 17 1.08 7.72 0.18
N PRO A 18 0.08 8.47 0.71
CA PRO A 18 -0.73 8.00 1.82
C PRO A 18 -1.42 6.66 1.51
N ARG A 19 -1.34 5.71 2.44
CA ARG A 19 -1.98 4.39 2.29
C ARG A 19 -3.49 4.49 2.05
N GLN A 20 -4.15 5.52 2.57
CA GLN A 20 -5.56 5.77 2.29
C GLN A 20 -5.82 6.12 0.82
N GLN A 21 -4.94 6.89 0.19
CA GLN A 21 -5.05 7.19 -1.24
C GLN A 21 -4.79 5.95 -2.09
N VAL A 22 -3.79 5.13 -1.72
CA VAL A 22 -3.50 3.85 -2.37
C VAL A 22 -4.69 2.89 -2.24
N ALA A 23 -5.38 2.88 -1.10
CA ALA A 23 -6.58 2.07 -0.87
C ALA A 23 -7.72 2.44 -1.85
N ILE A 24 -7.92 3.74 -2.09
CA ILE A 24 -8.94 4.22 -3.04
C ILE A 24 -8.57 3.84 -4.48
N ILE A 25 -7.32 4.05 -4.90
CA ILE A 25 -6.87 3.79 -6.29
C ILE A 25 -7.08 2.33 -6.69
N TYR A 26 -6.79 1.42 -5.78
CA TYR A 26 -6.81 -0.02 -6.05
C TYR A 26 -8.06 -0.73 -5.54
N ASP A 27 -9.02 0.03 -4.99
CA ASP A 27 -10.25 -0.47 -4.38
C ASP A 27 -9.97 -1.59 -3.35
N VAL A 28 -9.07 -1.29 -2.41
CA VAL A 28 -8.70 -2.24 -1.34
C VAL A 28 -8.88 -1.62 0.03
N VAL A 29 -9.24 -2.45 1.00
CA VAL A 29 -9.35 -2.03 2.39
C VAL A 29 -7.97 -1.66 2.95
N LEU A 30 -7.92 -0.59 3.76
CA LEU A 30 -6.69 -0.08 4.37
C LEU A 30 -5.96 -1.13 5.23
N SER A 31 -6.70 -2.00 5.93
CA SER A 31 -6.12 -3.10 6.71
C SER A 31 -5.33 -4.09 5.85
N THR A 32 -5.79 -4.35 4.62
CA THR A 32 -5.09 -5.18 3.64
C THR A 32 -3.74 -4.55 3.26
N LEU A 33 -3.71 -3.22 3.08
CA LEU A 33 -2.46 -2.51 2.81
C LEU A 33 -1.49 -2.58 3.99
N TYR A 34 -1.96 -2.43 5.23
CA TYR A 34 -1.09 -2.57 6.41
C TYR A 34 -0.57 -4.00 6.60
N ARG A 35 -1.36 -5.03 6.28
CA ARG A 35 -0.90 -6.42 6.34
C ARG A 35 0.15 -6.74 5.25
N LYS A 36 0.00 -6.17 4.06
CA LYS A 36 0.91 -6.39 2.92
C LYS A 36 2.17 -5.53 2.99
N PHE A 37 2.01 -4.28 3.42
CA PHE A 37 3.03 -3.24 3.51
C PHE A 37 3.01 -2.62 4.91
N PRO A 38 3.50 -3.36 5.94
CA PRO A 38 3.51 -2.88 7.30
C PRO A 38 4.21 -1.53 7.40
N ALA A 39 3.68 -0.64 8.24
CA ALA A 39 4.42 0.55 8.62
C ALA A 39 5.60 0.07 9.47
N SER A 40 6.82 0.19 8.96
CA SER A 40 8.02 -0.09 9.75
C SER A 40 7.90 0.67 11.08
N LYS A 41 8.14 -0.01 12.21
CA LYS A 41 8.61 0.72 13.40
C LYS A 41 9.93 1.32 12.97
N LEU A 42 9.97 2.63 12.77
CA LEU A 42 11.23 3.35 12.88
C LEU A 42 11.76 3.00 14.28
N ALA A 43 12.86 2.24 14.32
CA ALA A 43 13.68 2.07 15.52
C ALA A 43 14.50 3.35 15.70
#